data_AF-A0A087URE8-F1
#
_entry.id   AF-A0A087URE8-F1
#
_cell.length_a   1.000
_cell.length_b   1.000
_cell.length_c   1.000
_cell.angle_alpha   90.00
_cell.angle_beta   90.00
_cell.angle_gamma   90.00
#
_symmetry.space_group_name_H-M   'P 1'
#
loop_
_entity.id
_entity.type
_entity.pdbx_description
1 polymer ?
#
loop_
_entity_poly.entity_id
_entity_poly.type
_entity_poly.pdbx_seq_one_letter_code
_entity_poly.pdbx_strand_id
1 'polypeptide(L)'
;MCYMFVNLACTLQSLLKTPNWRPRFRCYHWTVSLLGVLLCLAVMFISSWLYAILSMLLAGLIYKYIEFRGAEKEWGDGIRGLALSAARYSLLRLEEGPPHTKNWRPQILVLCKLNNELVPKHRKLVSFASQLKAGKGLTLVSAVLDGEFTKRYSEAQAAKLSLKKIMMEEKVKGFADVVVSPNVSNGLCHLIQTTGLGGLKHNTVIMGWPFSWRQSPDSWRKFIDCVRNVAASKNALLIPKGIDQFPDNSGKVSGHIDVWWIVHDGGLLMLLPFLLKQHRVWKNCKLRIFTIAQLEDNSIQMKKDLGTFLYQLRITAEVEVVEMVDTDISAYTYERTLMMEQRSQMLKHLKQRRGTLTLVQTIKDSVNQPTSKPNKVQFIEMPEQEAELVDMDVGEGSPSKDSKSPPNEKSSPPMLAPSISIDACEEAPAPVENDIKPAEVAEKPAESKMLLTKPDEGNVRRMHTAVKLNEVIKSKSVEAQLVFINLPGPPKMKVGEENYMEFIEVLTEGLEKVVLVRGGGREVITIYS
;
A
#
# COMPACT_ATOMS: atom_id res chain seq x y z
N MET A 1 -28.99 39.55 3.18
CA MET A 1 -27.54 39.37 3.41
C MET A 1 -27.22 38.50 4.63
N CYS A 2 -27.40 38.92 5.89
CA CYS A 2 -27.04 38.10 7.08
C CYS A 2 -27.66 36.68 7.05
N TYR A 3 -28.99 36.58 6.90
CA TYR A 3 -29.69 35.28 6.81
C TYR A 3 -29.20 34.39 5.66
N MET A 4 -28.74 34.99 4.55
CA MET A 4 -28.15 34.24 3.43
C MET A 4 -26.85 33.55 3.84
N PHE A 5 -25.96 34.25 4.57
CA PHE A 5 -24.69 33.67 5.02
C PHE A 5 -24.88 32.61 6.12
N VAL A 6 -25.83 32.79 7.04
CA VAL A 6 -26.17 31.77 8.04
C VAL A 6 -26.65 30.49 7.37
N ASN A 7 -27.64 30.61 6.47
CA ASN A 7 -28.16 29.47 5.70
C ASN A 7 -27.09 28.82 4.81
N LEU A 8 -26.21 29.62 4.18
CA LEU A 8 -25.12 29.13 3.34
C LEU A 8 -24.08 28.37 4.16
N ALA A 9 -23.70 28.88 5.33
CA ALA A 9 -22.75 28.22 6.22
C ALA A 9 -23.26 26.85 6.68
N CYS A 10 -24.50 26.75 7.16
CA CYS A 10 -25.09 25.47 7.57
C CYS A 10 -25.18 24.47 6.39
N THR A 11 -25.55 24.95 5.20
CA THR A 11 -25.60 24.13 3.98
C THR A 11 -24.21 23.59 3.61
N LEU A 12 -23.21 24.47 3.54
CA LEU A 12 -21.84 24.10 3.18
C LEU A 12 -21.19 23.16 4.20
N GLN A 13 -21.35 23.42 5.50
CA GLN A 13 -20.78 22.57 6.56
C GLN A 13 -21.37 21.16 6.56
N SER A 14 -22.66 21.02 6.22
CA SER A 14 -23.33 19.72 6.04
C SER A 14 -22.82 18.97 4.80
N LEU A 15 -22.77 19.64 3.64
CA LEU A 15 -22.35 19.03 2.38
C LEU A 15 -20.85 18.68 2.38
N LEU A 16 -20.01 19.54 2.94
CA LEU A 16 -18.56 19.34 2.99
C LEU A 16 -18.11 18.39 4.11
N LYS A 17 -19.04 17.95 4.98
CA LYS A 17 -18.79 17.18 6.20
C LYS A 17 -17.67 17.81 7.04
N THR A 18 -17.94 19.01 7.57
CA THR A 18 -17.01 19.69 8.47
C THR A 18 -16.88 18.91 9.79
N PRO A 19 -15.67 18.58 10.28
CA PRO A 19 -15.49 17.59 11.37
C PRO A 19 -16.31 17.86 12.66
N ASN A 20 -16.41 19.15 13.03
CA ASN A 20 -17.13 19.59 14.24
C ASN A 20 -18.64 19.86 14.01
N TRP A 21 -19.16 19.69 12.79
CA TRP A 21 -20.55 20.02 12.45
C TRP A 21 -21.45 18.79 12.60
N ARG A 22 -22.20 18.73 13.71
CA ARG A 22 -23.12 17.63 14.05
C ARG A 22 -24.46 18.17 14.57
N PRO A 23 -25.32 18.71 13.68
CA PRO A 23 -26.62 19.25 14.08
C PRO A 23 -27.53 18.13 14.63
N ARG A 24 -27.95 18.27 15.90
CA ARG A 24 -28.81 17.29 16.60
C ARG A 24 -30.31 17.59 16.50
N PHE A 25 -30.70 18.65 15.78
CA PHE A 25 -32.09 19.09 15.71
C PHE A 25 -32.88 18.27 14.68
N ARG A 26 -34.00 17.67 15.10
CA ARG A 26 -34.78 16.70 14.29
C ARG A 26 -35.28 17.28 12.96
N CYS A 27 -35.71 18.54 12.93
CA CYS A 27 -36.24 19.17 11.71
C CYS A 27 -35.15 19.87 10.87
N TYR A 28 -33.86 19.64 11.15
CA TYR A 28 -32.77 20.17 10.36
C TYR A 28 -32.49 19.28 9.14
N HIS A 29 -32.55 19.85 7.94
CA HIS A 29 -32.03 19.23 6.73
C HIS A 29 -31.36 20.26 5.83
N TRP A 30 -30.26 19.88 5.17
CA TRP A 30 -29.42 20.80 4.39
C TRP A 30 -30.17 21.45 3.21
N THR A 31 -31.19 20.77 2.66
CA THR A 31 -32.04 21.33 1.59
C THR A 31 -32.90 22.51 2.07
N VAL A 32 -33.33 22.51 3.34
CA VAL A 32 -34.13 23.61 3.92
C VAL A 32 -33.26 24.87 4.06
N SER A 33 -32.02 24.71 4.53
CA SER A 33 -31.04 25.80 4.54
C SER A 33 -30.72 26.28 3.13
N LEU A 34 -30.52 25.38 2.15
CA LEU A 34 -30.27 25.76 0.75
C LEU A 34 -31.43 26.56 0.13
N LEU A 35 -32.68 26.13 0.36
CA LEU A 35 -33.87 26.88 -0.05
C LEU A 35 -33.89 28.28 0.58
N GLY A 36 -33.51 28.38 1.86
CA GLY A 36 -33.33 29.66 2.55
C GLY A 36 -32.26 30.57 1.92
N VAL A 37 -31.15 30.01 1.41
CA VAL A 37 -30.14 30.78 0.64
C VAL A 37 -30.76 31.33 -0.64
N LEU A 38 -31.42 30.47 -1.43
CA LEU A 38 -32.00 30.84 -2.73
C LEU A 38 -33.07 31.92 -2.59
N LEU A 39 -33.96 31.80 -1.61
CA LEU A 39 -35.01 32.79 -1.33
C LEU A 39 -34.41 34.12 -0.87
N CYS A 40 -33.42 34.10 0.04
CA CYS A 40 -32.72 35.32 0.46
C CYS A 40 -32.00 36.03 -0.69
N LEU A 41 -31.42 35.26 -1.63
CA LEU A 41 -30.72 35.81 -2.79
C LEU A 41 -31.71 36.40 -3.79
N ALA A 42 -32.82 35.70 -4.09
CA ALA A 42 -33.86 36.19 -4.98
C ALA A 42 -34.44 37.55 -4.51
N VAL A 43 -34.86 37.65 -3.24
CA VAL A 43 -35.40 38.89 -2.66
C VAL A 43 -34.38 40.03 -2.73
N MET A 44 -33.10 39.75 -2.49
CA MET A 44 -32.03 40.75 -2.53
C MET A 44 -31.80 41.32 -3.94
N PHE A 45 -31.85 40.47 -4.98
CA PHE A 45 -31.70 40.90 -6.37
C PHE A 45 -32.96 41.61 -6.92
N ILE A 46 -34.16 41.17 -6.51
CA ILE A 46 -35.43 41.84 -6.88
C ILE A 46 -35.50 43.26 -6.31
N SER A 47 -34.97 43.49 -5.11
CA SER A 47 -34.95 44.81 -4.46
C SER A 47 -34.00 45.80 -5.14
N SER A 48 -32.71 45.45 -5.27
CA SER A 48 -31.76 46.24 -6.07
C SER A 48 -30.49 45.44 -6.38
N TRP A 49 -30.34 45.04 -7.63
CA TRP A 49 -29.22 44.23 -8.10
C TRP A 49 -27.84 44.91 -7.94
N LEU A 50 -27.75 46.23 -8.09
CA LEU A 50 -26.49 46.98 -7.93
C LEU A 50 -25.99 46.98 -6.48
N TYR A 51 -26.85 47.35 -5.53
CA TYR A 51 -26.49 47.33 -4.10
C TYR A 51 -26.31 45.89 -3.57
N ALA A 52 -27.04 44.91 -4.13
CA ALA A 52 -26.83 43.49 -3.85
C ALA A 52 -25.41 43.04 -4.22
N ILE A 53 -24.94 43.34 -5.44
CA ILE A 53 -23.59 42.99 -5.88
C ILE A 53 -22.52 43.69 -5.02
N LEU A 54 -22.67 45.00 -4.79
CA LEU A 54 -21.70 45.78 -4.00
C LEU A 54 -21.58 45.26 -2.56
N SER A 55 -22.70 44.94 -1.90
CA SER A 55 -22.70 44.40 -0.55
C SER A 55 -22.10 42.99 -0.47
N MET A 56 -22.42 42.11 -1.43
CA MET A 56 -21.79 40.77 -1.51
C MET A 56 -20.28 40.86 -1.73
N LEU A 57 -19.81 41.76 -2.60
CA LEU A 57 -18.38 41.97 -2.84
C LEU A 57 -17.67 42.46 -1.58
N LEU A 58 -18.24 43.44 -0.87
CA LEU A 58 -17.68 43.95 0.38
C LEU A 58 -17.57 42.85 1.45
N ALA A 59 -18.60 42.00 1.62
CA ALA A 59 -18.51 40.88 2.55
C ALA A 59 -17.55 39.76 2.09
N GLY A 60 -17.40 39.54 0.78
CA GLY A 60 -16.37 38.64 0.25
C GLY A 60 -14.96 39.11 0.62
N LEU A 61 -14.70 40.42 0.51
CA LEU A 61 -13.44 41.04 0.93
C LEU A 61 -13.23 40.95 2.46
N ILE A 62 -14.26 41.25 3.26
CA ILE A 62 -14.19 41.11 4.73
C ILE A 62 -13.93 39.65 5.14
N TYR A 63 -14.63 38.69 4.55
CA TYR A 63 -14.42 37.26 4.80
C TYR A 63 -12.98 36.85 4.47
N LYS A 64 -12.46 37.24 3.30
CA LYS A 64 -11.07 36.94 2.93
C LYS A 64 -10.03 37.66 3.78
N TYR A 65 -10.31 38.87 4.26
CA TYR A 65 -9.45 39.56 5.22
C TYR A 65 -9.39 38.82 6.56
N ILE A 66 -10.53 38.36 7.08
CA ILE A 66 -10.59 37.56 8.32
C ILE A 66 -9.86 36.23 8.14
N GLU A 67 -10.05 35.54 7.00
CA GLU A 67 -9.35 34.28 6.68
C GLU A 67 -7.83 34.49 6.67
N PHE A 68 -7.35 35.57 6.03
CA PHE A 68 -5.93 35.92 5.98
C PHE A 68 -5.35 36.29 7.35
N ARG A 69 -6.01 37.15 8.13
CA ARG A 69 -5.57 37.51 9.49
C ARG A 69 -5.61 36.34 10.46
N GLY A 70 -6.57 35.44 10.31
CA GLY A 70 -6.63 34.18 11.06
C GLY A 70 -5.43 33.28 10.76
N ALA A 71 -5.13 33.08 9.47
CA ALA A 71 -3.96 32.34 9.02
C ALA A 71 -2.63 32.96 9.48
N GLU A 72 -2.49 34.28 9.41
CA GLU A 72 -1.33 35.02 9.89
C GLU A 72 -1.12 34.83 11.40
N LYS A 73 -2.21 34.87 12.20
CA LYS A 73 -2.17 34.64 13.65
C LYS A 73 -1.86 33.19 14.02
N GLU A 74 -2.40 32.20 13.30
CA GLU A 74 -2.16 30.78 13.59
C GLU A 74 -0.78 30.29 13.17
N TRP A 75 -0.24 30.80 12.04
CA TRP A 75 0.93 30.23 11.36
C TRP A 75 2.10 31.22 11.18
N GLY A 76 1.96 32.48 11.59
CA GLY A 76 2.97 33.53 11.46
C GLY A 76 3.13 34.14 10.05
N ASP A 77 2.53 33.54 9.03
CA ASP A 77 2.53 33.99 7.64
C ASP A 77 1.13 33.78 7.06
N GLY A 78 0.47 34.84 6.60
CA GLY A 78 -0.90 34.77 6.09
C GLY A 78 -1.06 33.90 4.84
N ILE A 79 -0.13 33.94 3.88
CA ILE A 79 -0.27 33.19 2.62
C ILE A 79 0.04 31.71 2.85
N ARG A 80 1.12 31.40 3.60
CA ARG A 80 1.45 30.01 3.94
C ARG A 80 0.46 29.40 4.93
N GLY A 81 -0.05 30.19 5.88
CA GLY A 81 -1.05 29.75 6.85
C GLY A 81 -2.38 29.34 6.19
N LEU A 82 -2.83 30.06 5.15
CA LEU A 82 -4.01 29.67 4.38
C LEU A 82 -3.82 28.29 3.72
N ALA A 83 -2.65 28.05 3.11
CA ALA A 83 -2.33 26.76 2.50
C ALA A 83 -2.23 25.62 3.54
N LEU A 84 -1.63 25.89 4.71
CA LEU A 84 -1.51 24.92 5.80
C LEU A 84 -2.87 24.57 6.44
N SER A 85 -3.73 25.57 6.65
CA SER A 85 -5.09 25.38 7.15
C SER A 85 -5.94 24.55 6.17
N ALA A 86 -5.89 24.87 4.87
CA ALA A 86 -6.56 24.10 3.82
C ALA A 86 -6.06 22.64 3.74
N ALA A 87 -4.74 22.42 3.89
CA ALA A 87 -4.15 21.09 3.91
C ALA A 87 -4.59 20.29 5.15
N ARG A 88 -4.52 20.89 6.35
CA ARG A 88 -4.99 20.28 7.61
C ARG A 88 -6.45 19.87 7.53
N TYR A 89 -7.33 20.77 7.07
CA TYR A 89 -8.76 20.49 6.90
C TYR A 89 -9.00 19.31 5.94
N SER A 90 -8.28 19.30 4.81
CA SER A 90 -8.39 18.22 3.82
C SER A 90 -7.92 16.86 4.34
N LEU A 91 -6.87 16.84 5.18
CA LEU A 91 -6.35 15.60 5.79
C LEU A 91 -7.27 15.04 6.87
N LEU A 92 -7.81 15.89 7.76
CA LEU A 92 -8.77 15.46 8.77
C LEU A 92 -10.03 14.86 8.13
N ARG A 93 -10.55 15.49 7.06
CA ARG A 93 -11.70 14.95 6.32
C ARG A 93 -11.40 13.62 5.60
N LEU A 94 -10.14 13.35 5.26
CA LEU A 94 -9.73 12.09 4.64
C LEU A 94 -9.67 10.93 5.65
N GLU A 95 -9.67 11.23 6.95
CA GLU A 95 -9.66 10.25 8.04
C GLU A 95 -11.09 9.83 8.47
N GLU A 96 -12.09 10.71 8.34
CA GLU A 96 -13.49 10.47 8.74
C GLU A 96 -14.29 9.52 7.82
N GLY A 97 -13.64 8.67 7.03
CA GLY A 97 -14.32 7.68 6.18
C GLY A 97 -13.45 6.47 5.83
N PRO A 98 -14.06 5.28 5.63
CA PRO A 98 -13.32 4.12 5.15
C PRO A 98 -12.75 4.44 3.76
N PRO A 99 -11.46 4.14 3.50
CA PRO A 99 -10.87 4.36 2.18
C PRO A 99 -11.65 3.55 1.14
N HIS A 100 -12.04 4.19 0.03
CA HIS A 100 -12.93 3.60 -0.96
C HIS A 100 -12.41 2.24 -1.46
N THR A 101 -13.07 1.16 -1.07
CA THR A 101 -12.54 -0.19 -1.29
C THR A 101 -12.66 -0.68 -2.73
N LYS A 102 -13.55 -0.09 -3.55
CA LYS A 102 -13.87 -0.58 -4.90
C LYS A 102 -12.87 -0.14 -6.00
N ASN A 103 -12.15 0.97 -5.80
CA ASN A 103 -11.25 1.56 -6.82
C ASN A 103 -9.84 1.77 -6.27
N TRP A 104 -9.02 0.72 -6.34
CA TRP A 104 -7.59 0.84 -6.05
C TRP A 104 -6.87 1.70 -7.11
N ARG A 105 -5.93 2.53 -6.65
CA ARG A 105 -4.99 3.31 -7.47
C ARG A 105 -3.63 3.33 -6.75
N PRO A 106 -2.50 3.24 -7.49
CA PRO A 106 -1.18 3.20 -6.86
C PRO A 106 -0.84 4.55 -6.23
N GLN A 107 -0.51 4.57 -4.95
CA GLN A 107 0.10 5.69 -4.21
C GLN A 107 1.50 5.24 -3.82
N ILE A 108 2.51 5.88 -4.39
CA ILE A 108 3.84 5.25 -4.54
C ILE A 108 4.82 5.75 -3.49
N LEU A 109 5.51 4.83 -2.83
CA LEU A 109 6.76 5.05 -2.10
C LEU A 109 7.92 4.47 -2.90
N VAL A 110 8.81 5.31 -3.41
CA VAL A 110 10.02 4.93 -4.14
C VAL A 110 11.19 4.87 -3.15
N LEU A 111 11.77 3.68 -2.98
CA LEU A 111 12.92 3.44 -2.12
C LEU A 111 14.21 3.53 -2.94
N CYS A 112 14.91 4.66 -2.80
CA CYS A 112 16.16 4.96 -3.49
C CYS A 112 17.38 4.55 -2.65
N LYS A 113 18.27 3.73 -3.23
CA LYS A 113 19.61 3.51 -2.67
C LYS A 113 20.51 4.68 -3.08
N LEU A 114 21.21 5.28 -2.11
CA LEU A 114 22.18 6.35 -2.34
C LEU A 114 23.59 5.78 -2.52
N ASN A 115 24.40 6.47 -3.32
CA ASN A 115 25.84 6.26 -3.43
C ASN A 115 26.58 7.04 -2.32
N ASN A 116 27.90 6.86 -2.21
CA ASN A 116 28.75 7.59 -1.27
C ASN A 116 28.68 9.12 -1.45
N GLU A 117 28.40 9.59 -2.67
CA GLU A 117 28.19 11.00 -3.04
C GLU A 117 26.80 11.55 -2.65
N LEU A 118 25.99 10.79 -1.90
CA LEU A 118 24.62 11.16 -1.50
C LEU A 118 23.65 11.37 -2.68
N VAL A 119 23.98 10.82 -3.85
CA VAL A 119 23.15 10.79 -5.07
C VAL A 119 22.51 9.40 -5.23
N PRO A 120 21.22 9.28 -5.63
CA PRO A 120 20.58 8.01 -5.98
C PRO A 120 21.35 7.22 -7.04
N LYS A 121 21.64 5.94 -6.76
CA LYS A 121 22.34 5.05 -7.69
C LYS A 121 21.61 4.88 -9.03
N HIS A 122 20.29 4.77 -8.98
CA HIS A 122 19.44 4.48 -10.14
C HIS A 122 18.39 5.59 -10.32
N ARG A 123 18.79 6.71 -10.95
CA ARG A 123 17.90 7.84 -11.30
C ARG A 123 16.62 7.38 -12.02
N LYS A 124 16.74 6.39 -12.92
CA LYS A 124 15.62 5.86 -13.72
C LYS A 124 14.50 5.24 -12.90
N LEU A 125 14.74 4.86 -11.63
CA LEU A 125 13.68 4.44 -10.70
C LEU A 125 12.64 5.56 -10.46
N VAL A 126 13.11 6.81 -10.34
CA VAL A 126 12.28 8.01 -10.20
C VAL A 126 11.59 8.35 -11.52
N SER A 127 12.29 8.17 -12.65
CA SER A 127 11.70 8.33 -13.99
C SER A 127 10.54 7.36 -14.22
N PHE A 128 10.72 6.06 -13.94
CA PHE A 128 9.69 5.04 -14.04
C PHE A 128 8.45 5.35 -13.17
N ALA A 129 8.66 5.82 -11.93
CA ALA A 129 7.55 6.26 -11.07
C ALA A 129 6.80 7.48 -11.66
N SER A 130 7.51 8.42 -12.31
CA SER A 130 6.92 9.55 -13.05
C SER A 130 6.03 9.04 -14.19
N GLN A 131 6.54 8.10 -14.98
CA GLN A 131 5.86 7.52 -16.14
C GLN A 131 4.60 6.74 -15.73
N LEU A 132 4.66 5.94 -14.67
CA LEU A 132 3.53 5.16 -14.15
C LEU A 132 2.40 6.04 -13.56
N LYS A 133 2.73 7.21 -13.02
CA LYS A 133 1.77 8.11 -12.36
C LYS A 133 1.27 9.26 -13.24
N ALA A 134 1.99 9.61 -14.30
CA ALA A 134 1.72 10.76 -15.16
C ALA A 134 1.42 12.07 -14.38
N GLY A 135 2.09 12.26 -13.23
CA GLY A 135 1.90 13.41 -12.34
C GLY A 135 0.60 13.46 -11.52
N LYS A 136 -0.18 12.37 -11.45
CA LYS A 136 -1.44 12.27 -10.70
C LYS A 136 -1.30 11.46 -9.41
N GLY A 137 -1.85 11.95 -8.29
CA GLY A 137 -1.85 11.28 -6.98
C GLY A 137 -0.52 11.39 -6.23
N LEU A 138 -0.38 10.63 -5.14
CA LEU A 138 0.76 10.70 -4.23
C LEU A 138 1.97 9.92 -4.78
N THR A 139 3.12 10.59 -4.78
CA THR A 139 4.44 9.98 -4.95
C THR A 139 5.34 10.47 -3.83
N LEU A 140 6.00 9.54 -3.15
CA LEU A 140 6.96 9.73 -2.07
C LEU A 140 8.27 9.13 -2.55
N VAL A 141 9.38 9.85 -2.41
CA VAL A 141 10.72 9.35 -2.75
C VAL A 141 11.57 9.40 -1.50
N SER A 142 11.97 8.23 -1.01
CA SER A 142 12.65 8.11 0.27
C SER A 142 13.95 7.33 0.15
N ALA A 143 14.94 7.72 0.95
CA ALA A 143 16.21 7.02 1.07
C ALA A 143 16.58 6.80 2.53
N VAL A 144 17.45 5.81 2.77
CA VAL A 144 18.05 5.53 4.07
C VAL A 144 19.55 5.77 4.00
N LEU A 145 20.07 6.56 4.93
CA LEU A 145 21.50 6.72 5.19
C LEU A 145 21.91 5.87 6.39
N ASP A 146 23.03 5.18 6.24
CA ASP A 146 23.58 4.31 7.30
C ASP A 146 24.32 5.13 8.37
N GLY A 147 24.17 4.75 9.64
CA GLY A 147 24.88 5.37 10.77
C GLY A 147 24.02 6.22 11.71
N GLU A 148 24.64 7.19 12.37
CA GLU A 148 24.04 7.94 13.49
C GLU A 148 23.52 9.32 13.07
N PHE A 149 22.27 9.63 13.45
CA PHE A 149 21.58 10.86 13.05
C PHE A 149 22.27 12.16 13.54
N THR A 150 22.80 12.15 14.76
CA THR A 150 23.55 13.27 15.37
C THR A 150 24.73 13.72 14.51
N LYS A 151 25.44 12.77 13.89
CA LYS A 151 26.64 13.00 13.09
C LYS A 151 26.31 13.29 11.62
N ARG A 152 25.33 12.58 11.04
CA ARG A 152 24.99 12.66 9.59
C ARG A 152 23.78 13.56 9.27
N TYR A 153 23.35 14.44 10.19
CA TYR A 153 22.19 15.32 9.95
C TYR A 153 22.38 16.23 8.72
N SER A 154 23.55 16.86 8.57
CA SER A 154 23.89 17.73 7.43
C SER A 154 23.85 16.97 6.11
N GLU A 155 24.43 15.77 6.08
CA GLU A 155 24.40 14.86 4.94
C GLU A 155 22.98 14.39 4.58
N ALA A 156 22.13 14.14 5.57
CA ALA A 156 20.72 13.81 5.34
C ALA A 156 19.96 14.96 4.67
N GLN A 157 20.22 16.21 5.07
CA GLN A 157 19.64 17.38 4.38
C GLN A 157 20.20 17.55 2.96
N ALA A 158 21.51 17.33 2.75
CA ALA A 158 22.12 17.37 1.42
C ALA A 158 21.54 16.28 0.49
N ALA A 159 21.41 15.04 0.97
CA ALA A 159 20.76 13.94 0.27
C ALA A 159 19.29 14.25 -0.06
N LYS A 160 18.56 14.88 0.87
CA LYS A 160 17.15 15.31 0.66
C LYS A 160 17.03 16.40 -0.41
N LEU A 161 17.99 17.32 -0.50
CA LEU A 161 18.07 18.31 -1.59
C LEU A 161 18.43 17.65 -2.93
N SER A 162 19.37 16.70 -2.94
CA SER A 162 19.74 15.88 -4.11
C SER A 162 18.53 15.11 -4.67
N LEU A 163 17.76 14.44 -3.80
CA LEU A 163 16.51 13.78 -4.18
C LEU A 163 15.49 14.77 -4.79
N LYS A 164 15.27 15.94 -4.15
CA LYS A 164 14.36 16.97 -4.69
C LYS A 164 14.80 17.46 -6.07
N LYS A 165 16.10 17.66 -6.29
CA LYS A 165 16.66 18.06 -7.59
C LYS A 165 16.30 17.03 -8.68
N ILE A 166 16.56 15.76 -8.42
CA ILE A 166 16.25 14.66 -9.36
C ILE A 166 14.74 14.52 -9.60
N MET A 167 13.90 14.70 -8.58
CA MET A 167 12.44 14.71 -8.75
C MET A 167 11.98 15.84 -9.66
N MET A 168 12.56 17.04 -9.56
CA MET A 168 12.25 18.16 -10.45
C MET A 168 12.72 17.88 -11.89
N GLU A 169 13.92 17.32 -12.07
CA GLU A 169 14.43 16.92 -13.38
C GLU A 169 13.56 15.84 -14.06
N GLU A 170 13.12 14.83 -13.31
CA GLU A 170 12.20 13.76 -13.77
C GLU A 170 10.71 14.15 -13.74
N LYS A 171 10.40 15.42 -13.46
CA LYS A 171 9.04 15.99 -13.43
C LYS A 171 8.07 15.26 -12.46
N VAL A 172 8.61 14.62 -11.42
CA VAL A 172 7.84 13.94 -10.38
C VAL A 172 7.29 14.97 -9.41
N LYS A 173 5.96 15.11 -9.41
CA LYS A 173 5.22 15.81 -8.35
C LYS A 173 5.09 14.88 -7.14
N GLY A 174 5.73 15.24 -6.03
CA GLY A 174 5.77 14.40 -4.84
C GLY A 174 6.61 15.02 -3.72
N PHE A 175 6.84 14.24 -2.67
CA PHE A 175 7.66 14.64 -1.52
C PHE A 175 8.92 13.77 -1.43
N ALA A 176 10.04 14.39 -1.04
CA ALA A 176 11.31 13.69 -0.79
C ALA A 176 11.58 13.63 0.71
N ASP A 177 12.07 12.49 1.21
CA ASP A 177 12.56 12.38 2.59
C ASP A 177 13.76 11.44 2.76
N VAL A 178 14.53 11.64 3.83
CA VAL A 178 15.74 10.85 4.12
C VAL A 178 15.79 10.52 5.59
N VAL A 179 15.89 9.23 5.91
CA VAL A 179 16.02 8.72 7.28
C VAL A 179 17.45 8.26 7.50
N VAL A 180 18.07 8.66 8.61
CA VAL A 180 19.35 8.12 9.08
C VAL A 180 19.07 7.00 10.06
N SER A 181 19.71 5.84 9.90
CA SER A 181 19.53 4.69 10.79
C SER A 181 20.80 3.84 10.86
N PRO A 182 21.19 3.31 12.04
CA PRO A 182 22.37 2.44 12.18
C PRO A 182 22.17 1.04 11.57
N ASN A 183 20.96 0.72 11.10
CA ASN A 183 20.73 -0.46 10.27
C ASN A 183 19.74 -0.11 9.16
N VAL A 184 20.22 -0.20 7.91
CA VAL A 184 19.45 0.07 6.70
C VAL A 184 18.14 -0.74 6.63
N SER A 185 18.12 -2.01 7.06
CA SER A 185 16.88 -2.82 7.08
C SER A 185 15.81 -2.21 8.00
N ASN A 186 16.21 -1.70 9.17
CA ASN A 186 15.31 -1.08 10.13
C ASN A 186 14.83 0.28 9.60
N GLY A 187 15.72 1.09 9.02
CA GLY A 187 15.34 2.34 8.36
C GLY A 187 14.33 2.16 7.22
N LEU A 188 14.52 1.12 6.39
CA LEU A 188 13.55 0.76 5.33
C LEU A 188 12.22 0.29 5.92
N CYS A 189 12.25 -0.53 6.97
CA CYS A 189 11.06 -0.98 7.69
C CYS A 189 10.25 0.20 8.25
N HIS A 190 10.92 1.15 8.91
CA HIS A 190 10.28 2.36 9.43
C HIS A 190 9.66 3.20 8.31
N LEU A 191 10.36 3.43 7.19
CA LEU A 191 9.79 4.15 6.04
C LEU A 191 8.50 3.49 5.51
N ILE A 192 8.47 2.17 5.37
CA ILE A 192 7.28 1.42 4.92
C ILE A 192 6.11 1.54 5.92
N GLN A 193 6.39 1.69 7.21
CA GLN A 193 5.35 1.79 8.24
C GLN A 193 4.84 3.22 8.47
N THR A 194 5.72 4.23 8.45
CA THR A 194 5.41 5.58 8.94
C THR A 194 5.27 6.64 7.84
N THR A 195 5.68 6.36 6.60
CA THR A 195 5.68 7.41 5.55
C THR A 195 4.26 7.73 5.04
N GLY A 196 3.74 8.86 5.49
CA GLY A 196 2.44 9.41 5.14
C GLY A 196 1.93 10.35 6.24
N LEU A 197 0.72 10.88 6.09
CA LEU A 197 0.04 11.63 7.15
C LEU A 197 -1.47 11.36 7.10
N GLY A 198 -2.01 10.75 8.17
CA GLY A 198 -3.41 10.35 8.25
C GLY A 198 -3.82 9.44 7.08
N GLY A 199 -4.89 9.81 6.37
CA GLY A 199 -5.34 9.10 5.17
C GLY A 199 -4.41 9.25 3.94
N LEU A 200 -3.50 10.25 3.91
CA LEU A 200 -2.58 10.48 2.80
C LEU A 200 -1.31 9.65 2.98
N LYS A 201 -1.37 8.37 2.59
CA LYS A 201 -0.28 7.40 2.72
C LYS A 201 -0.04 6.61 1.43
N HIS A 202 1.12 5.98 1.33
CA HIS A 202 1.44 5.07 0.25
C HIS A 202 0.67 3.74 0.39
N ASN A 203 0.49 3.04 -0.73
CA ASN A 203 -0.04 1.67 -0.80
C ASN A 203 0.76 0.77 -1.76
N THR A 204 1.74 1.33 -2.45
CA THR A 204 2.61 0.67 -3.42
C THR A 204 4.05 1.07 -3.10
N VAL A 205 4.95 0.10 -2.96
CA VAL A 205 6.38 0.33 -2.76
C VAL A 205 7.13 -0.04 -4.03
N ILE A 206 8.02 0.84 -4.49
CA ILE A 206 8.94 0.57 -5.60
C ILE A 206 10.35 0.50 -5.04
N MET A 207 11.09 -0.57 -5.34
CA MET A 207 12.50 -0.70 -4.98
C MET A 207 13.31 -1.35 -6.11
N GLY A 208 14.55 -0.91 -6.31
CA GLY A 208 15.41 -1.47 -7.37
C GLY A 208 15.90 -2.88 -7.06
N TRP A 209 16.14 -3.68 -8.11
CA TRP A 209 16.80 -4.99 -8.01
C TRP A 209 18.24 -4.85 -7.48
N PRO A 210 18.71 -5.68 -6.53
CA PRO A 210 20.05 -5.59 -5.97
C PRO A 210 21.11 -6.23 -6.90
N PHE A 211 21.47 -5.58 -8.01
CA PHE A 211 22.37 -6.15 -9.03
C PHE A 211 23.66 -6.83 -8.52
N SER A 212 24.30 -6.27 -7.48
CA SER A 212 25.56 -6.81 -6.89
C SER A 212 25.33 -7.86 -5.79
N TRP A 213 24.17 -8.52 -5.75
CA TRP A 213 23.78 -9.38 -4.62
C TRP A 213 24.68 -10.61 -4.44
N ARG A 214 25.13 -11.25 -5.54
CA ARG A 214 26.10 -12.38 -5.47
C ARG A 214 27.48 -11.98 -4.94
N GLN A 215 27.84 -10.71 -5.07
CA GLN A 215 29.12 -10.16 -4.57
C GLN A 215 29.03 -9.70 -3.09
N SER A 216 27.82 -9.46 -2.59
CA SER A 216 27.59 -8.84 -1.28
C SER A 216 26.41 -9.51 -0.57
N PRO A 217 26.66 -10.51 0.30
CA PRO A 217 25.60 -11.35 0.88
C PRO A 217 24.60 -10.56 1.73
N ASP A 218 25.01 -9.44 2.33
CA ASP A 218 24.10 -8.56 3.07
C ASP A 218 23.13 -7.78 2.17
N SER A 219 23.43 -7.63 0.89
CA SER A 219 22.56 -6.88 -0.04
C SER A 219 21.29 -7.67 -0.37
N TRP A 220 21.35 -9.00 -0.47
CA TRP A 220 20.14 -9.81 -0.67
C TRP A 220 19.33 -9.96 0.61
N ARG A 221 19.98 -10.09 1.79
CA ARG A 221 19.27 -10.13 3.08
C ARG A 221 18.44 -8.87 3.32
N LYS A 222 19.06 -7.70 3.14
CA LYS A 222 18.40 -6.38 3.20
C LYS A 222 17.24 -6.27 2.20
N PHE A 223 17.38 -6.87 1.02
CA PHE A 223 16.31 -6.93 0.01
C PHE A 223 15.15 -7.83 0.45
N ILE A 224 15.40 -9.08 0.87
CA ILE A 224 14.34 -10.04 1.28
C ILE A 224 13.61 -9.55 2.54
N ASP A 225 14.33 -9.00 3.53
CA ASP A 225 13.71 -8.38 4.70
C ASP A 225 12.78 -7.21 4.27
N CYS A 226 13.19 -6.39 3.29
CA CYS A 226 12.33 -5.36 2.72
C CYS A 226 11.08 -5.97 2.04
N VAL A 227 11.23 -7.00 1.20
CA VAL A 227 10.09 -7.71 0.56
C VAL A 227 9.10 -8.21 1.62
N ARG A 228 9.59 -8.80 2.71
CA ARG A 228 8.75 -9.26 3.84
C ARG A 228 8.06 -8.10 4.56
N ASN A 229 8.75 -6.99 4.80
CA ASN A 229 8.16 -5.80 5.43
C ASN A 229 7.04 -5.17 4.58
N VAL A 230 7.21 -5.13 3.25
CA VAL A 230 6.16 -4.68 2.31
C VAL A 230 4.97 -5.66 2.29
N ALA A 231 5.22 -6.97 2.27
CA ALA A 231 4.15 -7.97 2.36
C ALA A 231 3.38 -7.89 3.70
N ALA A 232 4.08 -7.69 4.83
CA ALA A 232 3.48 -7.55 6.16
C ALA A 232 2.61 -6.28 6.29
N SER A 233 3.04 -5.16 5.70
CA SER A 233 2.24 -3.93 5.65
C SER A 233 1.02 -4.01 4.72
N LYS A 234 0.91 -5.08 3.91
CA LYS A 234 -0.15 -5.30 2.91
C LYS A 234 -0.19 -4.19 1.85
N ASN A 235 0.99 -3.75 1.44
CA ASN A 235 1.23 -2.86 0.32
C ASN A 235 1.59 -3.68 -0.93
N ALA A 236 1.25 -3.16 -2.11
CA ALA A 236 1.76 -3.70 -3.36
C ALA A 236 3.27 -3.44 -3.48
N LEU A 237 4.00 -4.32 -4.17
CA LEU A 237 5.44 -4.22 -4.38
C LEU A 237 5.75 -4.30 -5.88
N LEU A 238 6.53 -3.34 -6.39
CA LEU A 238 7.05 -3.34 -7.75
C LEU A 238 8.58 -3.31 -7.71
N ILE A 239 9.22 -4.25 -8.38
CA ILE A 239 10.69 -4.32 -8.50
C ILE A 239 11.06 -4.28 -9.98
N PRO A 240 11.46 -3.13 -10.54
CA PRO A 240 12.04 -3.07 -11.87
C PRO A 240 13.48 -3.63 -11.85
N LYS A 241 13.68 -4.73 -12.57
CA LYS A 241 14.98 -5.30 -12.91
C LYS A 241 15.40 -4.78 -14.29
N GLY A 242 16.69 -4.49 -14.45
CA GLY A 242 17.21 -3.82 -15.66
C GLY A 242 16.91 -2.32 -15.71
N ILE A 243 16.67 -1.66 -14.56
CA ILE A 243 16.23 -0.25 -14.47
C ILE A 243 17.10 0.74 -15.26
N ASP A 244 18.40 0.46 -15.43
CA ASP A 244 19.31 1.33 -16.18
C ASP A 244 19.04 1.31 -17.71
N GLN A 245 18.37 0.26 -18.21
CA GLN A 245 17.93 0.11 -19.60
C GLN A 245 16.53 0.71 -19.86
N PHE A 246 15.81 1.17 -18.83
CA PHE A 246 14.48 1.76 -19.02
C PHE A 246 14.58 3.09 -19.81
N PRO A 247 13.54 3.46 -20.57
CA PRO A 247 13.52 4.72 -21.30
C PRO A 247 13.42 5.90 -20.33
N ASP A 248 14.17 6.97 -20.63
CA ASP A 248 14.00 8.25 -19.95
C ASP A 248 12.71 8.95 -20.41
N ASN A 249 12.26 9.93 -19.63
CA ASN A 249 11.02 10.66 -19.90
C ASN A 249 10.94 11.35 -21.28
N SER A 250 12.08 11.60 -21.94
CA SER A 250 12.19 12.16 -23.29
C SER A 250 11.99 11.13 -24.41
N GLY A 251 12.24 9.85 -24.14
CA GLY A 251 12.15 8.77 -25.12
C GLY A 251 10.72 8.50 -25.58
N LYS A 252 10.60 7.86 -26.75
CA LYS A 252 9.38 7.19 -27.20
C LYS A 252 9.73 5.74 -27.48
N VAL A 253 8.92 4.82 -26.99
CA VAL A 253 9.08 3.39 -27.19
C VAL A 253 7.89 2.87 -28.00
N SER A 254 8.17 1.96 -28.92
CA SER A 254 7.20 1.26 -29.75
C SER A 254 7.54 -0.23 -29.75
N GLY A 255 6.52 -1.08 -29.72
CA GLY A 255 6.68 -2.53 -29.55
C GLY A 255 5.61 -3.08 -28.62
N HIS A 256 5.89 -4.20 -27.98
CA HIS A 256 4.95 -4.88 -27.09
C HIS A 256 5.31 -4.67 -25.61
N ILE A 257 4.29 -4.48 -24.78
CA ILE A 257 4.35 -4.67 -23.33
C ILE A 257 3.66 -6.00 -23.06
N ASP A 258 4.39 -6.92 -22.44
CA ASP A 258 3.92 -8.28 -22.20
C ASP A 258 3.59 -8.47 -20.71
N VAL A 259 2.46 -9.09 -20.44
CA VAL A 259 1.96 -9.34 -19.08
C VAL A 259 1.81 -10.83 -18.87
N TRP A 260 2.67 -11.41 -18.03
CA TRP A 260 2.60 -12.81 -17.62
C TRP A 260 1.76 -12.92 -16.36
N TRP A 261 0.47 -13.15 -16.54
CA TRP A 261 -0.46 -13.39 -15.44
C TRP A 261 -0.39 -14.86 -15.01
N ILE A 262 0.51 -15.13 -14.07
CA ILE A 262 0.68 -16.44 -13.45
C ILE A 262 -0.14 -16.49 -12.16
N VAL A 263 -1.34 -17.07 -12.24
CA VAL A 263 -2.15 -17.54 -11.09
C VAL A 263 -2.75 -16.46 -10.16
N HIS A 264 -2.03 -15.38 -9.81
CA HIS A 264 -2.37 -14.38 -8.78
C HIS A 264 -2.34 -12.93 -9.32
N ASP A 265 -2.84 -11.98 -8.53
CA ASP A 265 -2.70 -10.52 -8.71
C ASP A 265 -3.11 -9.93 -10.08
N GLY A 266 -3.88 -10.67 -10.89
CA GLY A 266 -4.23 -10.31 -12.27
C GLY A 266 -4.80 -8.91 -12.44
N GLY A 267 -5.66 -8.44 -11.51
CA GLY A 267 -6.20 -7.07 -11.55
C GLY A 267 -5.10 -6.00 -11.51
N LEU A 268 -4.09 -6.16 -10.65
CA LEU A 268 -2.97 -5.25 -10.51
C LEU A 268 -2.01 -5.35 -11.71
N LEU A 269 -1.69 -6.58 -12.14
CA LEU A 269 -0.88 -6.83 -13.34
C LEU A 269 -1.52 -6.26 -14.61
N MET A 270 -2.85 -6.16 -14.66
CA MET A 270 -3.59 -5.51 -15.75
C MET A 270 -3.62 -3.98 -15.64
N LEU A 271 -3.66 -3.44 -14.42
CA LEU A 271 -3.78 -1.99 -14.19
C LEU A 271 -2.47 -1.25 -14.44
N LEU A 272 -1.33 -1.82 -14.04
CA LEU A 272 -0.02 -1.15 -14.15
C LEU A 272 0.39 -0.86 -15.62
N PRO A 273 0.30 -1.81 -16.57
CA PRO A 273 0.56 -1.57 -17.99
C PRO A 273 -0.45 -0.60 -18.61
N PHE A 274 -1.72 -0.69 -18.22
CA PHE A 274 -2.77 0.22 -18.69
C PHE A 274 -2.46 1.67 -18.30
N LEU A 275 -2.11 1.92 -17.02
CA LEU A 275 -1.69 3.24 -16.54
C LEU A 275 -0.40 3.71 -17.23
N LEU A 276 0.60 2.83 -17.37
CA LEU A 276 1.88 3.15 -18.00
C LEU A 276 1.70 3.56 -19.48
N LYS A 277 0.81 2.89 -20.21
CA LYS A 277 0.46 3.21 -21.61
C LYS A 277 -0.24 4.57 -21.77
N GLN A 278 -0.82 5.16 -20.72
CA GLN A 278 -1.32 6.54 -20.77
C GLN A 278 -0.18 7.56 -20.91
N HIS A 279 1.06 7.19 -20.55
CA HIS A 279 2.21 8.07 -20.63
C HIS A 279 2.78 8.19 -22.04
N ARG A 280 3.32 9.37 -22.39
CA ARG A 280 3.83 9.69 -23.74
C ARG A 280 4.92 8.76 -24.26
N VAL A 281 5.67 8.13 -23.35
CA VAL A 281 6.77 7.20 -23.66
C VAL A 281 6.22 5.88 -24.21
N TRP A 282 5.13 5.37 -23.63
CA TRP A 282 4.61 4.01 -23.85
C TRP A 282 3.30 3.98 -24.64
N LYS A 283 2.74 5.14 -25.02
CA LYS A 283 1.46 5.27 -25.74
C LYS A 283 1.39 4.43 -27.02
N ASN A 284 2.52 4.28 -27.71
CA ASN A 284 2.62 3.56 -28.97
C ASN A 284 2.82 2.03 -28.79
N CYS A 285 2.87 1.53 -27.56
CA CYS A 285 3.03 0.10 -27.29
C CYS A 285 1.70 -0.66 -27.37
N LYS A 286 1.74 -1.88 -27.91
CA LYS A 286 0.64 -2.85 -27.84
C LYS A 286 0.74 -3.65 -26.54
N LEU A 287 -0.39 -4.06 -25.97
CA LEU A 287 -0.43 -4.86 -24.74
C LEU A 287 -0.73 -6.31 -25.11
N ARG A 288 0.11 -7.25 -24.67
CA ARG A 288 -0.13 -8.70 -24.78
C ARG A 288 -0.23 -9.31 -23.39
N ILE A 289 -1.17 -10.23 -23.21
CA ILE A 289 -1.45 -10.87 -21.93
C ILE A 289 -1.33 -12.37 -22.12
N PHE A 290 -0.36 -12.95 -21.43
CA PHE A 290 -0.10 -14.38 -21.38
C PHE A 290 -0.65 -14.92 -20.07
N THR A 291 -1.58 -15.86 -20.17
CA THR A 291 -2.12 -16.60 -19.02
C THR A 291 -1.66 -18.05 -19.09
N ILE A 292 -1.22 -18.59 -17.97
CA ILE A 292 -0.80 -19.99 -17.89
C ILE A 292 -2.00 -20.83 -17.47
N ALA A 293 -2.33 -21.84 -18.29
CA ALA A 293 -3.36 -22.83 -18.01
C ALA A 293 -2.73 -24.19 -17.71
N GLN A 294 -3.36 -24.95 -16.81
CA GLN A 294 -2.99 -26.34 -16.53
C GLN A 294 -3.63 -27.26 -17.59
N LEU A 295 -3.14 -28.49 -17.76
CA LEU A 295 -3.72 -29.47 -18.70
C LEU A 295 -5.17 -29.86 -18.36
N GLU A 296 -5.58 -29.67 -17.11
CA GLU A 296 -6.96 -29.89 -16.63
C GLU A 296 -7.90 -28.69 -16.94
N ASP A 297 -7.36 -27.52 -17.26
CA ASP A 297 -8.13 -26.31 -17.53
C ASP A 297 -8.62 -26.24 -18.98
N ASN A 298 -9.83 -25.72 -19.19
CA ASN A 298 -10.31 -25.40 -20.54
C ASN A 298 -9.70 -24.07 -21.04
N SER A 299 -8.55 -24.16 -21.70
CA SER A 299 -7.81 -23.02 -22.26
C SER A 299 -8.63 -22.14 -23.22
N ILE A 300 -9.49 -22.76 -24.04
CA ILE A 300 -10.38 -22.06 -24.98
C ILE A 300 -11.40 -21.19 -24.23
N GLN A 301 -12.03 -21.74 -23.20
CA GLN A 301 -12.99 -21.02 -22.36
C GLN A 301 -12.29 -19.90 -21.57
N MET A 302 -11.11 -20.17 -20.99
CA MET A 302 -10.30 -19.18 -20.28
C MET A 302 -9.94 -17.98 -21.19
N LYS A 303 -9.54 -18.25 -22.43
CA LYS A 303 -9.26 -17.21 -23.44
C LYS A 303 -10.48 -16.34 -23.74
N LYS A 304 -11.66 -16.98 -23.90
CA LYS A 304 -12.93 -16.30 -24.20
C LYS A 304 -13.42 -15.44 -23.02
N ASP A 305 -13.33 -15.95 -21.80
CA ASP A 305 -13.75 -15.23 -20.61
C ASP A 305 -12.83 -14.03 -20.34
N LEU A 306 -11.51 -14.18 -20.49
CA LEU A 306 -10.58 -13.07 -20.38
C LEU A 306 -10.76 -12.03 -21.48
N GLY A 307 -11.00 -12.45 -22.73
CA GLY A 307 -11.36 -11.53 -23.82
C GLY A 307 -12.63 -10.72 -23.52
N THR A 308 -13.65 -11.37 -22.94
CA THR A 308 -14.90 -10.72 -22.52
C THR A 308 -14.67 -9.72 -21.39
N PHE A 309 -13.87 -10.10 -20.38
CA PHE A 309 -13.50 -9.23 -19.27
C PHE A 309 -12.74 -7.98 -19.72
N LEU A 310 -11.75 -8.12 -20.61
CA LEU A 310 -11.00 -6.99 -21.16
C LEU A 310 -11.88 -6.06 -22.00
N TYR A 311 -12.84 -6.61 -22.74
CA TYR A 311 -13.83 -5.84 -23.50
C TYR A 311 -14.71 -4.98 -22.58
N GLN A 312 -15.24 -5.57 -21.49
CA GLN A 312 -16.01 -4.82 -20.47
C GLN A 312 -15.18 -3.69 -19.84
N LEU A 313 -13.89 -3.93 -19.59
CA LEU A 313 -12.95 -2.95 -19.04
C LEU A 313 -12.41 -1.95 -20.08
N ARG A 314 -12.74 -2.12 -21.37
CA ARG A 314 -12.24 -1.32 -22.51
C ARG A 314 -10.72 -1.32 -22.65
N ILE A 315 -10.05 -2.41 -22.24
CA ILE A 315 -8.60 -2.58 -22.36
C ILE A 315 -8.29 -3.28 -23.69
N THR A 316 -7.72 -2.55 -24.66
CA THR A 316 -7.26 -3.14 -25.92
C THR A 316 -5.95 -3.90 -25.72
N ALA A 317 -6.04 -5.23 -25.63
CA ALA A 317 -4.90 -6.14 -25.50
C ALA A 317 -5.14 -7.45 -26.26
N GLU A 318 -4.04 -8.06 -26.71
CA GLU A 318 -4.03 -9.41 -27.30
C GLU A 318 -3.93 -10.45 -26.16
N VAL A 319 -4.75 -11.51 -26.19
CA VAL A 319 -4.75 -12.56 -25.16
C VAL A 319 -4.25 -13.87 -25.74
N GLU A 320 -3.25 -14.46 -25.08
CA GLU A 320 -2.73 -15.79 -25.36
C GLU A 320 -2.79 -16.65 -24.10
N VAL A 321 -3.27 -17.88 -24.25
CA VAL A 321 -3.25 -18.88 -23.18
C VAL A 321 -2.13 -19.86 -23.52
N VAL A 322 -1.26 -20.10 -22.55
CA VAL A 322 -0.09 -20.97 -22.68
C VAL A 322 -0.28 -22.15 -21.74
N GLU A 323 -0.38 -23.35 -22.31
CA GLU A 323 -0.57 -24.58 -21.56
C GLU A 323 0.78 -25.08 -21.02
N MET A 324 0.82 -25.48 -19.75
CA MET A 324 2.00 -26.03 -19.09
C MET A 324 1.63 -27.25 -18.23
N VAL A 325 2.62 -28.11 -17.98
CA VAL A 325 2.47 -29.31 -17.14
C VAL A 325 2.59 -28.92 -15.66
N ASP A 326 1.80 -29.54 -14.78
CA ASP A 326 1.68 -29.17 -13.36
C ASP A 326 2.98 -29.24 -12.55
N THR A 327 3.97 -30.01 -13.00
CA THR A 327 5.32 -30.01 -12.42
C THR A 327 5.95 -28.62 -12.44
N ASP A 328 5.57 -27.79 -13.41
CA ASP A 328 6.27 -26.60 -13.86
C ASP A 328 5.63 -25.28 -13.38
N ILE A 329 4.56 -25.36 -12.56
CA ILE A 329 3.89 -24.18 -11.94
C ILE A 329 3.85 -24.31 -10.40
N SER A 330 4.37 -25.41 -9.84
CA SER A 330 4.21 -25.82 -8.44
C SER A 330 4.54 -24.75 -7.38
N ALA A 331 5.49 -23.86 -7.66
CA ALA A 331 5.86 -22.76 -6.76
C ALA A 331 4.75 -21.69 -6.60
N TYR A 332 3.97 -21.43 -7.65
CA TYR A 332 2.91 -20.42 -7.66
C TYR A 332 1.55 -20.97 -7.24
N THR A 333 1.26 -22.24 -7.55
CA THR A 333 0.01 -22.91 -7.20
C THR A 333 -0.06 -23.30 -5.72
N TYR A 334 1.06 -23.69 -5.09
CA TYR A 334 1.07 -24.11 -3.67
C TYR A 334 0.59 -23.01 -2.70
N GLU A 335 1.00 -21.75 -2.89
CA GLU A 335 0.47 -20.65 -2.08
C GLU A 335 -1.01 -20.38 -2.38
N ARG A 336 -1.48 -20.64 -3.60
CA ARG A 336 -2.90 -20.48 -3.97
C ARG A 336 -3.77 -21.51 -3.27
N THR A 337 -3.45 -22.80 -3.33
CA THR A 337 -4.23 -23.84 -2.65
C THR A 337 -4.28 -23.58 -1.15
N LEU A 338 -3.14 -23.29 -0.51
CA LEU A 338 -3.10 -22.99 0.92
C LEU A 338 -3.95 -21.75 1.29
N MET A 339 -3.82 -20.64 0.55
CA MET A 339 -4.54 -19.39 0.86
C MET A 339 -6.04 -19.47 0.49
N MET A 340 -6.39 -20.18 -0.58
CA MET A 340 -7.80 -20.47 -0.93
C MET A 340 -8.43 -21.40 0.08
N GLU A 341 -7.71 -22.41 0.57
CA GLU A 341 -8.18 -23.30 1.62
C GLU A 341 -8.36 -22.54 2.93
N GLN A 342 -7.38 -21.74 3.37
CA GLN A 342 -7.52 -20.88 4.56
C GLN A 342 -8.69 -19.90 4.42
N ARG A 343 -8.87 -19.27 3.25
CA ARG A 343 -10.01 -18.38 2.97
C ARG A 343 -11.34 -19.15 2.98
N SER A 344 -11.36 -20.38 2.48
CA SER A 344 -12.54 -21.27 2.46
C SER A 344 -12.88 -21.77 3.88
N GLN A 345 -11.89 -22.16 4.69
CA GLN A 345 -12.04 -22.50 6.10
C GLN A 345 -12.54 -21.28 6.91
N MET A 346 -11.97 -20.09 6.69
CA MET A 346 -12.45 -18.86 7.34
C MET A 346 -13.88 -18.51 6.92
N LEU A 347 -14.23 -18.67 5.64
CA LEU A 347 -15.61 -18.53 5.14
C LEU A 347 -16.55 -19.59 5.73
N LYS A 348 -16.11 -20.84 5.92
CA LYS A 348 -16.86 -21.89 6.62
C LYS A 348 -17.09 -21.54 8.08
N HIS A 349 -16.07 -21.05 8.81
CA HIS A 349 -16.22 -20.58 10.19
C HIS A 349 -17.14 -19.35 10.32
N LEU A 350 -17.07 -18.40 9.39
CA LEU A 350 -17.98 -17.26 9.34
C LEU A 350 -19.42 -17.70 9.02
N LYS A 351 -19.61 -18.67 8.10
CA LYS A 351 -20.91 -19.29 7.82
C LYS A 351 -21.44 -20.09 9.01
N GLN A 352 -20.58 -20.80 9.77
CA GLN A 352 -20.97 -21.48 11.01
C GLN A 352 -21.39 -20.48 12.08
N ARG A 353 -20.65 -19.39 12.32
CA ARG A 353 -21.05 -18.33 13.27
C ARG A 353 -22.37 -17.65 12.87
N ARG A 354 -22.60 -17.42 11.57
CA ARG A 354 -23.90 -16.94 11.08
C ARG A 354 -25.00 -18.01 11.28
N GLY A 355 -24.67 -19.27 11.04
CA GLY A 355 -25.54 -20.44 11.26
C GLY A 355 -25.98 -20.60 12.72
N THR A 356 -25.11 -20.32 13.70
CA THR A 356 -25.46 -20.34 15.13
C THR A 356 -26.45 -19.22 15.49
N LEU A 357 -26.33 -18.05 14.86
CA LEU A 357 -27.29 -16.94 15.01
C LEU A 357 -28.63 -17.23 14.34
N THR A 358 -28.64 -17.88 13.16
CA THR A 358 -29.90 -18.27 12.51
C THR A 358 -30.56 -19.50 13.11
N LEU A 359 -29.87 -20.36 13.87
CA LEU A 359 -30.48 -21.58 14.44
C LEU A 359 -31.66 -21.29 15.39
N VAL A 360 -31.64 -20.14 16.07
CA VAL A 360 -32.75 -19.66 16.91
C VAL A 360 -33.96 -19.21 16.08
N GLN A 361 -33.76 -18.86 14.81
CA GLN A 361 -34.79 -18.38 13.89
C GLN A 361 -35.32 -19.47 12.94
N THR A 362 -34.44 -20.37 12.47
CA THR A 362 -34.78 -21.41 11.47
C THR A 362 -35.74 -22.50 11.98
N ILE A 363 -35.91 -22.65 13.30
CA ILE A 363 -36.87 -23.60 13.89
C ILE A 363 -38.34 -23.23 13.56
N LYS A 364 -38.63 -21.98 13.13
CA LYS A 364 -40.00 -21.56 12.76
C LYS A 364 -40.42 -21.86 11.32
N ASP A 365 -39.48 -21.93 10.37
CA ASP A 365 -39.81 -21.78 8.93
C ASP A 365 -39.53 -23.03 8.08
N SER A 366 -39.17 -24.17 8.68
CA SER A 366 -38.85 -25.41 7.95
C SER A 366 -40.08 -26.29 7.66
N VAL A 367 -40.96 -25.83 6.76
CA VAL A 367 -41.92 -26.69 6.06
C VAL A 367 -41.69 -26.54 4.55
N ASN A 368 -41.57 -27.69 3.86
CA ASN A 368 -41.37 -27.89 2.42
C ASN A 368 -39.92 -27.87 1.87
N GLN A 369 -39.63 -28.97 1.16
CA GLN A 369 -38.43 -29.39 0.42
C GLN A 369 -38.74 -29.35 -1.12
N PRO A 370 -37.86 -29.76 -2.07
CA PRO A 370 -36.40 -29.59 -2.15
C PRO A 370 -35.81 -29.36 -3.60
N THR A 371 -34.48 -29.29 -3.69
CA THR A 371 -33.57 -29.81 -4.75
C THR A 371 -33.20 -29.06 -6.07
N SER A 372 -31.88 -28.87 -6.20
CA SER A 372 -30.99 -29.08 -7.37
C SER A 372 -30.74 -27.96 -8.42
N LYS A 373 -29.45 -27.62 -8.63
CA LYS A 373 -28.70 -27.60 -9.92
C LYS A 373 -27.20 -27.17 -9.73
N PRO A 374 -26.30 -27.37 -10.71
CA PRO A 374 -24.88 -27.67 -10.46
C PRO A 374 -23.89 -26.49 -10.48
N ASN A 375 -22.62 -26.81 -10.21
CA ASN A 375 -21.49 -25.89 -10.05
C ASN A 375 -21.29 -24.93 -11.22
N LYS A 376 -21.25 -23.63 -10.89
CA LYS A 376 -20.85 -22.53 -11.78
C LYS A 376 -19.45 -22.07 -11.36
N VAL A 377 -18.55 -21.82 -12.31
CA VAL A 377 -17.26 -21.16 -12.02
C VAL A 377 -17.58 -19.74 -11.56
N GLN A 378 -17.39 -19.46 -10.26
CA GLN A 378 -17.76 -18.17 -9.67
C GLN A 378 -16.68 -17.12 -9.91
N PHE A 379 -16.84 -16.34 -10.97
CA PHE A 379 -16.45 -14.93 -10.92
C PHE A 379 -17.30 -14.25 -9.84
N ILE A 380 -16.66 -13.54 -8.90
CA ILE A 380 -17.35 -12.92 -7.77
C ILE A 380 -17.97 -11.59 -8.23
N GLU A 381 -19.16 -11.65 -8.79
CA GLU A 381 -20.11 -10.53 -8.70
C GLU A 381 -20.75 -10.57 -7.30
N MET A 382 -20.73 -9.43 -6.61
CA MET A 382 -21.54 -9.23 -5.41
C MET A 382 -22.88 -8.60 -5.82
N PRO A 383 -24.02 -9.06 -5.29
CA PRO A 383 -25.28 -8.36 -5.48
C PRO A 383 -25.20 -6.96 -4.86
N GLU A 384 -25.83 -5.99 -5.51
CA GLU A 384 -26.17 -4.73 -4.87
C GLU A 384 -27.29 -4.98 -3.85
N GLN A 385 -27.09 -4.55 -2.61
CA GLN A 385 -28.15 -4.39 -1.63
C GLN A 385 -27.99 -3.01 -0.99
N GLU A 386 -29.07 -2.24 -1.05
CA GLU A 386 -29.18 -0.93 -0.45
C GLU A 386 -29.14 -1.05 1.08
N ALA A 387 -28.57 -0.04 1.74
CA ALA A 387 -28.45 -0.04 3.19
C ALA A 387 -29.70 0.58 3.83
N GLU A 388 -30.71 -0.25 4.10
CA GLU A 388 -31.76 0.14 5.06
C GLU A 388 -31.18 0.18 6.48
N LEU A 389 -31.26 1.36 7.11
CA LEU A 389 -30.95 1.57 8.51
C LEU A 389 -32.23 1.34 9.31
N VAL A 390 -32.24 0.32 10.17
CA VAL A 390 -33.30 0.12 11.16
C VAL A 390 -32.94 0.91 12.42
N ASP A 391 -33.71 1.96 12.70
CA ASP A 391 -33.63 2.70 13.96
C ASP A 391 -34.04 1.79 15.13
N MET A 392 -33.30 1.88 16.24
CA MET A 392 -33.63 1.16 17.47
C MET A 392 -34.30 2.15 18.43
N ASP A 393 -35.62 2.06 18.50
CA ASP A 393 -36.48 2.91 19.34
C ASP A 393 -36.29 2.60 20.83
N VAL A 394 -36.30 3.63 21.68
CA VAL A 394 -36.18 3.49 23.14
C VAL A 394 -37.29 4.31 23.81
N GLY A 395 -38.36 3.61 24.18
CA GLY A 395 -39.51 4.15 24.90
C GLY A 395 -39.23 4.47 26.37
N GLU A 396 -40.03 5.38 26.92
CA GLU A 396 -39.89 5.96 28.25
C GLU A 396 -40.36 5.05 29.41
N GLY A 397 -39.82 5.27 30.61
CA GLY A 397 -40.32 4.65 31.85
C GLY A 397 -39.61 5.18 33.11
N SER A 398 -40.36 5.75 34.06
CA SER A 398 -39.87 6.30 35.34
C SER A 398 -41.04 6.35 36.35
N PRO A 399 -40.91 6.77 37.63
CA PRO A 399 -39.77 6.76 38.58
C PRO A 399 -40.13 6.27 40.01
N SER A 400 -39.12 5.94 40.86
CA SER A 400 -39.17 6.10 42.34
C SER A 400 -37.78 5.83 42.95
N LYS A 401 -37.15 6.80 43.65
CA LYS A 401 -37.02 6.92 45.14
C LYS A 401 -36.39 5.69 45.84
N ASP A 402 -35.47 5.77 46.81
CA ASP A 402 -34.78 6.86 47.53
C ASP A 402 -33.58 6.22 48.32
N SER A 403 -32.55 6.85 48.89
CA SER A 403 -32.09 8.25 49.04
C SER A 403 -30.60 8.28 49.52
N LYS A 404 -30.08 9.47 49.92
CA LYS A 404 -28.88 9.76 50.76
C LYS A 404 -27.46 9.67 50.17
N SER A 405 -27.00 10.85 49.76
CA SER A 405 -25.63 11.38 49.68
C SER A 405 -25.19 11.99 51.04
N PRO A 406 -24.09 12.79 51.20
CA PRO A 406 -22.72 12.86 50.61
C PRO A 406 -21.68 12.92 51.79
N PRO A 407 -20.53 13.68 51.84
CA PRO A 407 -19.73 14.41 50.83
C PRO A 407 -18.18 14.29 50.93
N ASN A 408 -17.50 14.80 49.88
CA ASN A 408 -16.17 15.46 49.87
C ASN A 408 -14.90 14.67 50.33
N GLU A 409 -13.66 15.01 49.96
CA GLU A 409 -13.15 16.16 49.17
C GLU A 409 -11.88 15.84 48.32
N LYS A 410 -11.41 16.86 47.60
CA LYS A 410 -10.26 16.91 46.67
C LYS A 410 -8.93 16.39 47.25
N SER A 411 -8.07 15.83 46.38
CA SER A 411 -6.73 16.40 46.03
C SER A 411 -5.80 15.38 45.35
N SER A 412 -4.74 15.88 44.72
CA SER A 412 -3.68 15.13 44.02
C SER A 412 -2.44 16.01 43.88
N PRO A 413 -1.24 15.44 43.62
CA PRO A 413 -0.49 14.40 44.34
C PRO A 413 0.71 15.04 45.09
N PRO A 414 1.64 14.29 45.73
CA PRO A 414 2.86 13.90 45.02
C PRO A 414 3.52 12.58 45.49
N MET A 415 4.73 12.32 44.98
CA MET A 415 5.62 11.18 45.22
C MET A 415 6.02 10.97 46.69
N LEU A 416 6.08 9.72 47.16
CA LEU A 416 7.31 9.03 47.62
C LEU A 416 7.02 7.57 48.04
N ALA A 417 8.05 6.73 48.09
CA ALA A 417 8.00 5.38 48.68
C ALA A 417 8.75 5.34 50.03
N PRO A 418 8.42 4.38 50.90
CA PRO A 418 9.39 3.70 51.75
C PRO A 418 9.29 2.17 51.56
N SER A 419 10.33 1.45 51.12
CA SER A 419 11.55 1.06 51.85
C SER A 419 11.35 0.00 52.94
N ILE A 420 11.83 -1.22 52.69
CA ILE A 420 12.33 -2.16 53.70
C ILE A 420 13.82 -2.38 53.38
N SER A 421 14.64 -2.45 54.42
CA SER A 421 16.10 -2.22 54.40
C SER A 421 16.96 -3.46 54.16
N ILE A 422 18.25 -3.19 53.90
CA ILE A 422 19.35 -4.14 53.71
C ILE A 422 20.46 -3.76 54.71
N ASP A 423 21.19 -4.76 55.24
CA ASP A 423 22.56 -4.65 55.78
C ASP A 423 23.34 -5.86 55.18
N ALA A 424 24.44 -5.69 54.44
CA ALA A 424 25.84 -5.43 54.86
C ALA A 424 26.53 -6.71 55.42
N CYS A 425 27.80 -7.06 55.12
CA CYS A 425 28.99 -6.25 54.80
C CYS A 425 29.95 -6.86 53.73
N GLU A 426 30.95 -6.06 53.33
CA GLU A 426 32.16 -6.38 52.51
C GLU A 426 33.27 -7.08 53.37
N GLU A 427 34.49 -7.47 52.93
CA GLU A 427 35.47 -6.89 51.98
C GLU A 427 36.57 -7.91 51.51
N ALA A 428 37.56 -7.49 50.69
CA ALA A 428 38.51 -8.31 49.87
C ALA A 428 39.91 -8.57 50.55
N PRO A 429 41.11 -8.85 49.92
CA PRO A 429 41.57 -8.73 48.50
C PRO A 429 42.63 -9.74 47.88
N ALA A 430 42.89 -9.57 46.57
CA ALA A 430 44.16 -9.69 45.78
C ALA A 430 44.85 -11.06 45.40
N PRO A 431 45.69 -11.11 44.32
CA PRO A 431 46.05 -12.35 43.57
C PRO A 431 47.57 -12.70 43.46
N VAL A 432 47.93 -13.91 42.97
CA VAL A 432 49.32 -14.34 42.63
C VAL A 432 49.37 -15.28 41.39
N GLU A 433 50.54 -15.34 40.71
CA GLU A 433 50.85 -15.93 39.40
C GLU A 433 51.20 -17.45 39.33
N ASN A 434 51.17 -17.99 38.09
CA ASN A 434 52.02 -19.01 37.45
C ASN A 434 52.47 -20.29 38.21
N ASP A 435 52.20 -21.48 37.61
CA ASP A 435 53.23 -22.19 36.81
C ASP A 435 52.68 -23.34 35.95
N ILE A 436 53.41 -23.72 34.89
CA ILE A 436 53.04 -24.72 33.86
C ILE A 436 54.23 -25.68 33.60
N LYS A 437 54.01 -27.00 33.40
CA LYS A 437 54.74 -27.88 32.43
C LYS A 437 54.24 -29.36 32.41
N PRO A 438 54.56 -30.19 31.38
CA PRO A 438 53.53 -30.52 30.39
C PRO A 438 53.40 -32.03 30.05
N ALA A 439 52.46 -32.38 29.16
CA ALA A 439 52.45 -33.66 28.45
C ALA A 439 51.94 -33.47 27.01
N GLU A 440 52.69 -33.98 26.03
CA GLU A 440 52.39 -33.89 24.60
C GLU A 440 51.32 -34.91 24.19
N VAL A 441 50.39 -34.51 23.31
CA VAL A 441 49.64 -35.45 22.46
C VAL A 441 49.60 -34.88 21.04
N ALA A 442 50.01 -35.71 20.08
CA ALA A 442 50.31 -35.30 18.72
C ALA A 442 49.07 -34.94 17.87
N GLU A 443 49.26 -33.98 16.96
CA GLU A 443 48.32 -33.71 15.86
C GLU A 443 48.22 -34.91 14.90
N LYS A 444 47.03 -35.11 14.33
CA LYS A 444 46.84 -35.84 13.07
C LYS A 444 45.93 -35.03 12.16
N PRO A 445 46.12 -35.06 10.83
CA PRO A 445 45.56 -34.05 9.94
C PRO A 445 44.06 -34.26 9.70
N ALA A 446 43.34 -33.15 9.56
CA ALA A 446 41.94 -33.17 9.15
C ALA A 446 41.82 -33.53 7.66
N GLU A 447 41.52 -34.80 7.36
CA GLU A 447 41.18 -35.22 6.00
C GLU A 447 39.90 -34.52 5.50
N SER A 448 39.98 -34.06 4.26
CA SER A 448 38.98 -33.28 3.54
C SER A 448 37.70 -34.07 3.24
N LYS A 449 36.80 -34.15 4.22
CA LYS A 449 35.40 -34.50 3.97
C LYS A 449 34.69 -33.34 3.25
N MET A 450 34.77 -33.35 1.92
CA MET A 450 33.76 -32.71 1.07
C MET A 450 32.41 -33.33 1.40
N LEU A 451 31.66 -32.70 2.30
CA LEU A 451 30.24 -33.00 2.50
C LEU A 451 29.50 -32.56 1.23
N LEU A 452 29.30 -33.51 0.32
CA LEU A 452 28.26 -33.45 -0.70
C LEU A 452 26.91 -33.44 0.00
N THR A 453 26.51 -32.25 0.47
CA THR A 453 25.15 -31.96 0.89
C THR A 453 24.25 -32.27 -0.30
N LYS A 454 23.44 -33.33 -0.21
CA LYS A 454 22.47 -33.65 -1.27
C LYS A 454 21.62 -32.40 -1.52
N PRO A 455 21.47 -31.94 -2.78
CA PRO A 455 20.63 -30.79 -3.06
C PRO A 455 19.19 -31.12 -2.64
N ASP A 456 18.54 -30.20 -1.93
CA ASP A 456 17.15 -30.33 -1.49
C ASP A 456 16.25 -30.54 -2.72
N GLU A 457 15.61 -31.71 -2.82
CA GLU A 457 14.75 -32.09 -3.96
C GLU A 457 13.62 -31.07 -4.20
N GLY A 458 13.10 -30.48 -3.12
CA GLY A 458 12.09 -29.42 -3.20
C GLY A 458 12.63 -28.13 -3.82
N ASN A 459 13.91 -27.82 -3.58
CA ASN A 459 14.60 -26.70 -4.21
C ASN A 459 14.92 -26.98 -5.69
N VAL A 460 15.44 -28.17 -6.01
CA VAL A 460 15.74 -28.58 -7.40
C VAL A 460 14.47 -28.51 -8.27
N ARG A 461 13.33 -29.00 -7.76
CA ARG A 461 12.04 -28.91 -8.48
C ARG A 461 11.60 -27.46 -8.73
N ARG A 462 11.84 -26.56 -7.77
CA ARG A 462 11.56 -25.11 -7.93
C ARG A 462 12.50 -24.45 -8.94
N MET A 463 13.79 -24.80 -8.95
CA MET A 463 14.72 -24.31 -9.97
C MET A 463 14.30 -24.75 -11.37
N HIS A 464 14.01 -26.05 -11.55
CA HIS A 464 13.53 -26.60 -12.83
C HIS A 464 12.21 -25.96 -13.30
N THR A 465 11.30 -25.66 -12.37
CA THR A 465 10.10 -24.84 -12.62
C THR A 465 10.47 -23.46 -13.18
N ALA A 466 11.40 -22.74 -12.55
CA ALA A 466 11.83 -21.42 -13.01
C ALA A 466 12.52 -21.44 -14.38
N VAL A 467 13.35 -22.45 -14.66
CA VAL A 467 14.04 -22.62 -15.96
C VAL A 467 13.01 -22.76 -17.09
N LYS A 468 12.12 -23.75 -17.00
CA LYS A 468 11.08 -23.98 -18.02
C LYS A 468 10.16 -22.78 -18.22
N LEU A 469 9.74 -22.15 -17.13
CA LEU A 469 8.91 -20.96 -17.19
C LEU A 469 9.64 -19.81 -17.91
N ASN A 470 10.94 -19.61 -17.63
CA ASN A 470 11.74 -18.61 -18.34
C ASN A 470 11.97 -18.97 -19.81
N GLU A 471 12.21 -20.24 -20.18
CA GLU A 471 12.30 -20.68 -21.58
C GLU A 471 11.05 -20.30 -22.38
N VAL A 472 9.87 -20.55 -21.81
CA VAL A 472 8.60 -20.18 -22.44
C VAL A 472 8.41 -18.66 -22.49
N ILE A 473 8.71 -17.93 -21.42
CA ILE A 473 8.66 -16.46 -21.39
C ILE A 473 9.58 -15.87 -22.47
N LYS A 474 10.84 -16.30 -22.53
CA LYS A 474 11.79 -15.93 -23.59
C LYS A 474 11.19 -16.16 -24.96
N SER A 475 10.72 -17.38 -25.26
CA SER A 475 10.22 -17.77 -26.59
C SER A 475 9.12 -16.86 -27.17
N LYS A 476 8.34 -16.20 -26.30
CA LYS A 476 7.23 -15.30 -26.67
C LYS A 476 7.55 -13.82 -26.50
N SER A 477 8.46 -13.48 -25.57
CA SER A 477 8.72 -12.11 -25.12
C SER A 477 10.14 -11.58 -25.46
N VAL A 478 10.93 -12.23 -26.34
CA VAL A 478 12.24 -11.68 -26.78
C VAL A 478 12.14 -10.23 -27.27
N GLU A 479 11.15 -9.92 -28.10
CA GLU A 479 10.95 -8.58 -28.69
C GLU A 479 10.17 -7.61 -27.79
N ALA A 480 9.83 -8.03 -26.55
CA ALA A 480 9.05 -7.22 -25.63
C ALA A 480 9.87 -6.04 -25.10
N GLN A 481 9.29 -4.85 -25.15
CA GLN A 481 9.92 -3.64 -24.62
C GLN A 481 9.84 -3.53 -23.10
N LEU A 482 8.90 -4.25 -22.49
CA LEU A 482 8.73 -4.37 -21.05
C LEU A 482 7.94 -5.64 -20.73
N VAL A 483 8.42 -6.45 -19.78
CA VAL A 483 7.72 -7.65 -19.31
C VAL A 483 7.27 -7.45 -17.86
N PHE A 484 5.97 -7.60 -17.60
CA PHE A 484 5.41 -7.67 -16.25
C PHE A 484 5.24 -9.14 -15.87
N ILE A 485 5.82 -9.53 -14.73
CA ILE A 485 5.75 -10.89 -14.17
C ILE A 485 5.37 -10.77 -12.69
N ASN A 486 4.65 -11.74 -12.14
CA ASN A 486 4.36 -11.77 -10.71
C ASN A 486 5.56 -12.25 -9.88
N LEU A 487 5.79 -11.61 -8.73
CA LEU A 487 6.82 -11.99 -7.77
C LEU A 487 6.31 -13.10 -6.84
N PRO A 488 6.96 -14.28 -6.77
CA PRO A 488 6.58 -15.38 -5.89
C PRO A 488 6.72 -15.03 -4.40
N GLY A 489 6.13 -15.83 -3.50
CA GLY A 489 6.31 -15.73 -2.04
C GLY A 489 7.78 -15.83 -1.58
N PRO A 490 8.30 -14.87 -0.79
CA PRO A 490 9.54 -15.12 -0.05
C PRO A 490 9.32 -16.26 0.95
N PRO A 491 10.32 -17.13 1.18
CA PRO A 491 10.17 -18.26 2.09
C PRO A 491 9.83 -17.79 3.52
N LYS A 492 8.90 -18.52 4.16
CA LYS A 492 8.44 -18.24 5.54
C LYS A 492 9.56 -18.41 6.57
N MET A 493 10.44 -19.39 6.35
CA MET A 493 11.63 -19.61 7.17
C MET A 493 12.81 -18.83 6.60
N LYS A 494 13.78 -18.46 7.45
CA LYS A 494 15.00 -17.76 7.03
C LYS A 494 16.07 -18.67 6.39
N VAL A 495 15.91 -19.98 6.52
CA VAL A 495 16.79 -20.98 5.90
C VAL A 495 16.47 -21.08 4.40
N GLY A 496 17.49 -21.07 3.55
CA GLY A 496 17.32 -21.20 2.10
C GLY A 496 16.84 -19.93 1.37
N GLU A 497 16.96 -18.75 1.98
CA GLU A 497 16.63 -17.47 1.34
C GLU A 497 17.42 -17.18 0.05
N GLU A 498 18.67 -17.65 -0.03
CA GLU A 498 19.53 -17.52 -1.21
C GLU A 498 18.93 -18.23 -2.43
N ASN A 499 18.28 -19.38 -2.22
CA ASN A 499 17.55 -20.09 -3.26
C ASN A 499 16.38 -19.27 -3.83
N TYR A 500 15.76 -18.40 -3.04
CA TYR A 500 14.69 -17.52 -3.53
C TYR A 500 15.24 -16.40 -4.43
N MET A 501 16.47 -15.92 -4.17
CA MET A 501 17.16 -14.99 -5.08
C MET A 501 17.55 -15.68 -6.39
N GLU A 502 18.12 -16.89 -6.32
CA GLU A 502 18.43 -17.66 -7.53
C GLU A 502 17.17 -18.01 -8.33
N PHE A 503 16.05 -18.36 -7.68
CA PHE A 503 14.77 -18.60 -8.37
C PHE A 503 14.35 -17.38 -9.21
N ILE A 504 14.39 -16.18 -8.63
CA ILE A 504 13.99 -14.95 -9.33
C ILE A 504 15.00 -14.61 -10.43
N GLU A 505 16.30 -14.83 -10.20
CA GLU A 505 17.30 -14.58 -11.24
C GLU A 505 17.08 -15.53 -12.43
N VAL A 506 16.99 -16.84 -12.20
CA VAL A 506 16.74 -17.86 -13.23
C VAL A 506 15.42 -17.61 -13.96
N LEU A 507 14.36 -17.18 -13.26
CA LEU A 507 13.08 -16.82 -13.87
C LEU A 507 13.17 -15.62 -14.83
N THR A 508 14.09 -14.68 -14.58
CA THR A 508 14.17 -13.39 -15.30
C THR A 508 15.48 -13.21 -16.07
N GLU A 509 16.30 -14.25 -16.16
CA GLU A 509 17.55 -14.27 -16.92
C GLU A 509 17.27 -14.07 -18.41
N GLY A 510 18.08 -13.28 -19.12
CA GLY A 510 17.93 -13.02 -20.55
C GLY A 510 16.80 -12.06 -20.93
N LEU A 511 16.06 -11.49 -19.96
CA LEU A 511 15.07 -10.44 -20.19
C LEU A 511 15.65 -9.06 -19.84
N GLU A 512 15.62 -8.12 -20.79
CA GLU A 512 16.17 -6.77 -20.62
C GLU A 512 15.48 -5.95 -19.51
N LYS A 513 14.15 -5.76 -19.67
CA LYS A 513 13.34 -4.85 -18.87
C LYS A 513 12.18 -5.63 -18.25
N VAL A 514 12.27 -5.93 -16.95
CA VAL A 514 11.26 -6.70 -16.23
C VAL A 514 10.74 -5.90 -15.04
N VAL A 515 9.42 -5.87 -14.83
CA VAL A 515 8.82 -5.40 -13.58
C VAL A 515 8.18 -6.59 -12.87
N LEU A 516 8.78 -6.97 -11.75
CA LEU A 516 8.23 -7.97 -10.84
C LEU A 516 7.16 -7.32 -9.96
N VAL A 517 5.95 -7.86 -9.95
CA VAL A 517 4.76 -7.30 -9.29
C VAL A 517 4.23 -8.23 -8.21
N ARG A 518 3.89 -7.69 -7.04
CA ARG A 518 3.16 -8.39 -5.99
C ARG A 518 2.01 -7.52 -5.45
N GLY A 519 0.84 -8.09 -5.26
CA GLY A 519 -0.26 -7.46 -4.53
C GLY A 519 -0.09 -7.54 -3.00
N GLY A 520 -0.69 -6.60 -2.29
CA GLY A 520 -0.87 -6.64 -0.83
C GLY A 520 -2.07 -7.47 -0.37
N GLY A 521 -2.87 -8.01 -1.30
CA GLY A 521 -4.08 -8.79 -1.05
C GLY A 521 -5.31 -7.94 -0.70
N ARG A 522 -5.27 -6.64 -1.00
CA ARG A 522 -6.33 -5.64 -0.74
C ARG A 522 -6.78 -4.91 -2.01
N GLU A 523 -6.14 -5.20 -3.14
CA GLU A 523 -6.36 -4.58 -4.44
C GLU A 523 -7.69 -5.07 -5.02
N VAL A 524 -8.71 -4.22 -4.96
CA VAL A 524 -9.95 -4.40 -5.73
C VAL A 524 -10.03 -3.28 -6.75
N ILE A 525 -10.19 -3.66 -8.02
CA ILE A 525 -10.18 -2.76 -9.16
C ILE A 525 -11.44 -3.03 -9.97
N THR A 526 -12.47 -2.20 -9.77
CA THR A 526 -13.72 -2.29 -10.56
C THR A 526 -13.73 -1.35 -11.76
N ILE A 527 -12.94 -0.28 -11.76
CA ILE A 527 -12.88 0.71 -12.86
C ILE A 527 -11.44 0.99 -13.28
N TYR A 528 -11.17 0.80 -14.57
CA TYR A 528 -9.94 1.19 -15.26
C TYR A 528 -10.21 2.51 -16.00
N SER A 529 -9.51 3.58 -15.62
CA SER A 529 -9.70 4.95 -16.12
C SER A 529 -8.36 5.68 -16.26
#